data_AF-A0A7Y4RAV9-F1
#
_entry.id   AF-A0A7Y4RAV9-F1
#
_cell.length_a   1.000
_cell.length_b   1.000
_cell.length_c   1.000
_cell.angle_alpha   90.00
_cell.angle_beta   90.00
_cell.angle_gamma   90.00
#
_symmetry.space_group_name_H-M   'P 1'
#
loop_
_entity.id
_entity.type
_entity.pdbx_description
1 polymer ?
#
loop_
_entity_poly.entity_id
_entity_poly.type
_entity_poly.pdbx_seq_one_letter_code
_entity_poly.pdbx_strand_id
1 'polypeptide(L)'
;MSVTATIAAEECMICRTTNGADALLCAQCAAPLALTRESVIQGRKPCIITVIGDTNVGKTVYLGYLLDMLSRRAGDYEAVPRGPFSINLQQTVMSHIASRAFPPKTPNEVDQWHWAYCQVSHKRRPDRWYDLVMPDMAGEALAAEVDAPQSYMVIRGLLAQSEGVMVLVDASQAAMGHVHADFFAFKLMSYLDQLSELKMDTKVDTPVAVVLCKSDYCPQAFDDPITFARTNLNRLWNLCESRFANVAFFATSVIGAIGFGTDGEDNIVPVPLHSAPRGVLEPFEWLLAGM
;
A
#
# COMPACT_ATOMS: atom_id res chain seq x y z
N MET A 1 -46.07 -10.03 9.86
CA MET A 1 -45.16 -11.20 9.74
C MET A 1 -43.78 -10.65 9.44
N SER A 2 -42.90 -10.63 10.46
CA SER A 2 -41.51 -10.18 10.30
C SER A 2 -40.73 -11.31 9.65
N VAL A 3 -40.27 -11.12 8.42
CA VAL A 3 -39.32 -12.03 7.79
C VAL A 3 -37.98 -11.78 8.48
N THR A 4 -37.62 -12.64 9.42
CA THR A 4 -36.24 -12.79 9.88
C THR A 4 -35.45 -13.31 8.68
N ALA A 5 -34.93 -12.39 7.86
CA ALA A 5 -33.96 -12.72 6.84
C ALA A 5 -32.75 -13.28 7.56
N THR A 6 -32.55 -14.60 7.48
CA THR A 6 -31.35 -15.25 7.96
C THR A 6 -30.19 -14.68 7.15
N ILE A 7 -29.41 -13.80 7.77
CA ILE A 7 -28.24 -13.21 7.14
C ILE A 7 -27.27 -14.38 6.89
N ALA A 8 -26.89 -14.57 5.63
CA ALA A 8 -26.05 -15.68 5.23
C ALA A 8 -24.64 -15.52 5.81
N ALA A 9 -23.94 -16.64 6.02
CA ALA A 9 -22.54 -16.61 6.42
C ALA A 9 -21.70 -15.93 5.33
N GLU A 10 -20.79 -15.04 5.74
CA GLU A 10 -20.02 -14.19 4.82
C GLU A 10 -18.58 -14.70 4.68
N GLU A 11 -18.13 -14.85 3.43
CA GLU A 11 -16.76 -15.23 3.12
C GLU A 11 -15.83 -14.02 3.19
N CYS A 12 -14.77 -14.09 4.00
CA CYS A 12 -13.80 -13.01 4.11
C CYS A 12 -13.12 -12.77 2.76
N MET A 13 -13.17 -11.54 2.24
CA MET A 13 -12.56 -11.20 0.95
C MET A 13 -11.02 -11.31 0.94
N ILE A 14 -10.40 -11.39 2.12
CA ILE A 14 -8.94 -11.45 2.29
C ILE A 14 -8.45 -12.90 2.37
N CYS A 15 -9.00 -13.69 3.30
CA CYS A 15 -8.52 -15.05 3.56
C CYS A 15 -9.52 -16.15 3.22
N ARG A 16 -10.69 -15.81 2.67
CA ARG A 16 -11.75 -16.74 2.25
C ARG A 16 -12.38 -17.60 3.37
N THR A 17 -12.09 -17.28 4.62
CA THR A 17 -12.75 -17.93 5.76
C THR A 17 -14.21 -17.50 5.85
N THR A 18 -15.12 -18.46 6.01
CA THR A 18 -16.53 -18.20 6.29
C THR A 18 -16.73 -17.70 7.71
N ASN A 19 -17.45 -16.60 7.89
CA ASN A 19 -17.73 -15.98 9.18
C ASN A 19 -19.24 -15.94 9.45
N GLY A 20 -19.61 -15.88 10.73
CA GLY A 20 -20.99 -15.64 11.11
C GLY A 20 -21.47 -14.28 10.62
N ALA A 21 -22.77 -14.18 10.32
CA ALA A 21 -23.41 -12.97 9.82
C ALA A 21 -23.17 -11.71 10.66
N ASP A 22 -23.06 -11.87 11.99
CA ASP A 22 -22.89 -10.75 12.92
C ASP A 22 -21.42 -10.45 13.25
N ALA A 23 -20.48 -11.20 12.67
CA ALA A 23 -19.07 -11.00 12.93
C ALA A 23 -18.61 -9.63 12.40
N LEU A 24 -17.86 -8.88 13.21
CA LEU A 24 -17.28 -7.58 12.79
C LEU A 24 -15.92 -7.77 12.13
N LEU A 25 -15.17 -8.76 12.60
CA LEU A 25 -13.84 -9.12 12.13
C LEU A 25 -13.83 -10.56 11.66
N CYS A 26 -12.97 -10.88 10.71
CA CYS A 26 -12.76 -12.25 10.30
C CYS A 26 -12.12 -13.08 11.42
N ALA A 27 -12.68 -14.24 11.72
CA ALA A 27 -12.21 -15.13 12.78
C ALA A 27 -10.78 -15.67 12.56
N GLN A 28 -10.25 -15.59 11.33
CA GLN A 28 -8.95 -16.17 10.98
C GLN A 28 -7.86 -15.13 10.68
N CYS A 29 -8.19 -14.05 9.97
CA CYS A 29 -7.21 -13.01 9.63
C CYS A 29 -7.45 -11.68 10.34
N ALA A 30 -8.49 -11.56 11.17
CA ALA A 30 -8.88 -10.31 11.84
C ALA A 30 -9.21 -9.13 10.88
N ALA A 31 -9.30 -9.34 9.57
CA ALA A 31 -9.71 -8.29 8.64
C ALA A 31 -11.16 -7.85 8.90
N PRO A 32 -11.48 -6.54 8.78
CA PRO A 32 -12.84 -6.05 8.95
C PRO A 32 -13.81 -6.63 7.92
N LEU A 33 -14.88 -7.30 8.38
CA LEU A 33 -15.90 -7.86 7.49
C LEU A 33 -16.80 -6.81 6.84
N ALA A 34 -16.77 -5.57 7.35
CA ALA A 34 -17.38 -4.42 6.69
C ALA A 34 -16.89 -4.28 5.23
N LEU A 35 -15.63 -4.62 4.94
CA LEU A 35 -15.08 -4.60 3.58
C LEU A 35 -15.75 -5.64 2.67
N THR A 36 -15.91 -6.87 3.18
CA THR A 36 -16.64 -7.94 2.48
C THR A 36 -18.08 -7.49 2.19
N ARG A 37 -18.79 -6.99 3.20
CA ARG A 37 -20.21 -6.58 3.06
C ARG A 37 -20.40 -5.52 1.99
N GLU A 38 -19.56 -4.50 1.99
CA GLU A 38 -19.62 -3.46 0.97
C GLU A 38 -19.38 -4.02 -0.44
N SER A 39 -18.42 -4.93 -0.61
CA SER A 39 -18.18 -5.57 -1.90
C SER A 39 -19.37 -6.42 -2.39
N VAL A 40 -20.01 -7.14 -1.47
CA VAL A 40 -21.20 -7.98 -1.75
C VAL A 40 -22.42 -7.13 -2.12
N ILE A 41 -22.67 -6.04 -1.37
CA ILE A 41 -23.77 -5.10 -1.66
C ILE A 41 -23.65 -4.53 -3.08
N GLN A 42 -22.43 -4.36 -3.57
CA GLN A 42 -22.15 -3.81 -4.89
C GLN A 42 -22.19 -4.85 -6.02
N GLY A 43 -22.22 -6.15 -5.69
CA GLY A 43 -22.30 -7.23 -6.68
C GLY A 43 -21.09 -7.31 -7.63
N ARG A 44 -19.92 -6.83 -7.21
CA ARG A 44 -18.70 -6.79 -8.02
C ARG A 44 -17.50 -7.37 -7.26
N LYS A 45 -16.51 -7.88 -8.01
CA LYS A 45 -15.27 -8.37 -7.43
C LYS A 45 -14.41 -7.17 -7.00
N PRO A 46 -13.95 -7.08 -5.74
CA PRO A 46 -13.10 -5.98 -5.29
C PRO A 46 -11.71 -6.03 -5.95
N CYS A 47 -11.13 -4.87 -6.26
CA CYS A 47 -9.80 -4.74 -6.90
C CYS A 47 -8.76 -4.30 -5.86
N ILE A 48 -8.28 -5.25 -5.06
CA ILE A 48 -7.36 -4.95 -3.97
C ILE A 48 -6.03 -4.45 -4.55
N ILE A 49 -5.66 -3.21 -4.19
CA ILE A 49 -4.33 -2.66 -4.44
C ILE A 49 -3.61 -2.59 -3.10
N THR A 50 -2.56 -3.37 -2.95
CA THR A 50 -1.80 -3.38 -1.70
C THR A 50 -0.60 -2.47 -1.79
N VAL A 51 -0.46 -1.58 -0.80
CA VAL A 51 0.75 -0.77 -0.60
C VAL A 51 1.58 -1.42 0.49
N ILE A 52 2.79 -1.85 0.13
CA ILE A 52 3.72 -2.56 1.00
C ILE A 52 5.08 -1.91 0.97
N GLY A 53 5.88 -2.17 2.00
CA GLY A 53 7.20 -1.59 2.13
C GLY A 53 7.70 -1.68 3.57
N ASP A 54 8.98 -1.44 3.74
CA ASP A 54 9.66 -1.58 5.02
C ASP A 54 9.13 -0.58 6.08
N THR A 55 9.52 -0.78 7.33
CA THR A 55 9.32 0.23 8.36
C THR A 55 9.95 1.56 7.96
N ASN A 56 9.31 2.66 8.36
CA ASN A 56 9.78 4.02 8.10
C ASN A 56 10.03 4.42 6.63
N VAL A 57 9.60 3.61 5.64
CA VAL A 57 9.72 3.97 4.21
C VAL A 57 8.76 5.09 3.79
N GLY A 58 7.72 5.35 4.60
CA GLY A 58 6.74 6.41 4.36
C GLY A 58 5.35 5.94 3.92
N LYS A 59 4.97 4.68 4.18
CA LYS A 59 3.67 4.09 3.77
C LYS A 59 2.46 4.92 4.18
N THR A 60 2.31 5.21 5.48
CA THR A 60 1.20 5.99 6.04
C THR A 60 1.11 7.38 5.40
N VAL A 61 2.25 8.06 5.25
CA VAL A 61 2.33 9.39 4.64
C VAL A 61 1.95 9.32 3.16
N TYR A 62 2.48 8.35 2.40
CA TYR A 62 2.15 8.13 1.00
C TYR A 62 0.65 7.88 0.81
N LEU A 63 0.07 6.95 1.59
CA LEU A 63 -1.36 6.63 1.54
C LEU A 63 -2.23 7.85 1.88
N GLY A 64 -1.87 8.62 2.91
CA GLY A 64 -2.60 9.83 3.28
C GLY A 64 -2.63 10.87 2.16
N TYR A 65 -1.51 11.07 1.46
CA TYR A 65 -1.45 11.98 0.31
C TYR A 65 -2.15 11.44 -0.93
N LEU A 66 -2.04 10.13 -1.21
CA LEU A 66 -2.79 9.50 -2.30
C LEU A 66 -4.30 9.70 -2.10
N LEU A 67 -4.80 9.44 -0.90
CA LEU A 67 -6.21 9.67 -0.55
C LEU A 67 -6.60 11.15 -0.63
N ASP A 68 -5.74 12.06 -0.20
CA ASP A 68 -5.99 13.50 -0.34
C ASP A 68 -6.10 13.94 -1.80
N MET A 69 -5.16 13.51 -2.65
CA MET A 69 -5.16 13.80 -4.08
C MET A 69 -6.39 13.22 -4.78
N LEU A 70 -6.75 11.97 -4.47
CA LEU A 70 -7.95 11.31 -4.99
C LEU A 70 -9.24 12.05 -4.57
N SER A 71 -9.33 12.49 -3.31
CA SER A 71 -10.49 13.26 -2.81
C SER A 71 -10.66 14.61 -3.52
N ARG A 72 -9.55 15.20 -4.01
CA ARG A 72 -9.53 16.47 -4.76
C ARG A 72 -9.65 16.27 -6.27
N ARG A 73 -9.91 15.03 -6.74
CA ARG A 73 -10.05 14.68 -8.16
C ARG A 73 -8.78 14.92 -8.98
N ALA A 74 -7.61 14.72 -8.37
CA ALA A 74 -6.33 14.73 -9.09
C ALA A 74 -6.32 13.65 -10.19
N GLY A 75 -5.60 13.89 -11.29
CA GLY A 75 -5.47 12.94 -12.40
C GLY A 75 -6.79 12.60 -13.10
N ASP A 76 -7.80 13.48 -13.02
CA ASP A 76 -9.15 13.22 -13.56
C ASP A 76 -9.85 11.99 -12.96
N TYR A 77 -9.48 11.62 -11.73
CA TYR A 77 -10.19 10.60 -10.98
C TYR A 77 -11.38 11.18 -10.20
N GLU A 78 -12.43 10.40 -10.11
CA GLU A 78 -13.51 10.58 -9.15
C GLU A 78 -13.37 9.51 -8.09
N ALA A 79 -13.10 9.93 -6.84
CA ALA A 79 -12.95 9.02 -5.72
C ALA A 79 -14.07 9.23 -4.69
N VAL A 80 -14.72 8.14 -4.30
CA VAL A 80 -15.78 8.12 -3.29
C VAL A 80 -15.31 7.23 -2.13
N PRO A 81 -14.99 7.81 -0.95
CA PRO A 81 -14.67 7.00 0.22
C PRO A 81 -15.91 6.25 0.68
N ARG A 82 -15.77 4.95 0.92
CA ARG A 82 -16.87 4.04 1.33
C ARG A 82 -16.75 3.59 2.79
N GLY A 83 -15.98 4.30 3.59
CA GLY A 83 -15.87 4.06 5.02
C GLY A 83 -15.25 5.24 5.76
N PRO A 84 -15.52 5.38 7.07
CA PRO A 84 -14.95 6.43 7.89
C PRO A 84 -13.41 6.35 7.95
N PHE A 85 -12.84 5.16 7.76
CA PHE A 85 -11.41 4.93 7.86
C PHE A 85 -10.58 5.64 6.79
N SER A 86 -11.02 5.66 5.53
CA SER A 86 -10.32 6.37 4.45
C SER A 86 -10.21 7.86 4.75
N ILE A 87 -11.27 8.43 5.32
CA ILE A 87 -11.33 9.84 5.72
C ILE A 87 -10.41 10.08 6.92
N ASN A 88 -10.46 9.19 7.92
CA ASN A 88 -9.64 9.31 9.13
C ASN A 88 -8.14 9.25 8.83
N LEU A 89 -7.69 8.33 7.96
CA LEU A 89 -6.28 8.23 7.59
C LEU A 89 -5.80 9.51 6.89
N GLN A 90 -6.56 9.98 5.89
CA GLN A 90 -6.27 11.24 5.20
C GLN A 90 -6.19 12.41 6.19
N GLN A 91 -7.22 12.61 7.02
CA GLN A 91 -7.28 13.70 7.99
C GLN A 91 -6.14 13.62 9.01
N THR A 92 -5.82 12.43 9.50
CA THR A 92 -4.74 12.21 10.47
C THR A 92 -3.40 12.62 9.87
N VAL A 93 -3.08 12.16 8.65
CA VAL A 93 -1.82 12.51 7.99
C VAL A 93 -1.76 14.01 7.70
N MET A 94 -2.81 14.60 7.12
CA MET A 94 -2.84 16.03 6.82
C MET A 94 -2.68 16.88 8.09
N SER A 95 -3.33 16.50 9.19
CA SER A 95 -3.24 17.20 10.47
C SER A 95 -1.83 17.16 11.06
N HIS A 96 -1.17 15.99 11.08
CA HIS A 96 0.20 15.86 11.58
C HIS A 96 1.19 16.65 10.73
N ILE A 97 1.09 16.56 9.40
CA ILE A 97 2.00 17.30 8.53
C ILE A 97 1.78 18.82 8.67
N ALA A 98 0.53 19.27 8.82
CA ALA A 98 0.23 20.68 9.09
C ALA A 98 0.77 21.16 10.44
N SER A 99 0.82 20.29 11.46
CA SER A 99 1.44 20.56 12.75
C SER A 99 2.95 20.33 12.79
N ARG A 100 3.58 20.09 11.63
CA ARG A 100 5.02 19.79 11.50
C ARG A 100 5.45 18.57 12.31
N ALA A 101 4.61 17.54 12.36
CA ALA A 101 4.92 16.26 12.95
C ALA A 101 4.71 15.14 11.92
N PHE A 102 5.50 14.07 12.01
CA PHE A 102 5.13 12.85 11.30
C PHE A 102 3.98 12.14 12.03
N PRO A 103 3.08 11.46 11.31
CA PRO A 103 2.12 10.56 11.94
C PRO A 103 2.84 9.52 12.80
N PRO A 104 2.20 9.06 13.89
CA PRO A 104 2.77 7.99 14.70
C PRO A 104 2.97 6.73 13.86
N LYS A 105 3.92 5.90 14.30
CA LYS A 105 4.19 4.61 13.67
C LYS A 105 2.94 3.72 13.70
N THR A 106 2.64 3.08 12.57
CA THR A 106 1.54 2.12 12.46
C THR A 106 1.72 0.97 13.46
N PRO A 107 0.69 0.61 14.25
CA PRO A 107 0.76 -0.49 15.21
C PRO A 107 0.99 -1.85 14.53
N ASN A 108 1.59 -2.79 15.26
CA ASN A 108 1.86 -4.14 14.75
C ASN A 108 0.61 -5.03 14.77
N GLU A 109 -0.36 -4.70 15.61
CA GLU A 109 -1.60 -5.42 15.82
C GLU A 109 -2.58 -5.18 14.66
N VAL A 110 -3.04 -6.27 14.04
CA VAL A 110 -3.86 -6.25 12.81
C VAL A 110 -5.19 -5.52 12.99
N ASP A 111 -5.80 -5.65 14.17
CA ASP A 111 -7.07 -5.01 14.53
C ASP A 111 -6.94 -3.48 14.69
N GLN A 112 -5.72 -2.96 14.78
CA GLN A 112 -5.42 -1.53 14.85
C GLN A 112 -4.99 -0.93 13.51
N TRP A 113 -4.84 -1.75 12.46
CA TRP A 113 -4.49 -1.23 11.13
C TRP A 113 -5.63 -0.40 10.54
N HIS A 114 -5.24 0.63 9.80
CA HIS A 114 -6.21 1.47 9.11
C HIS A 114 -6.52 0.90 7.73
N TRP A 115 -7.78 0.62 7.47
CA TRP A 115 -8.24 0.07 6.18
C TRP A 115 -8.91 1.17 5.36
N ALA A 116 -8.22 1.70 4.37
CA ALA A 116 -8.84 2.62 3.43
C ALA A 116 -9.62 1.84 2.38
N TYR A 117 -10.90 2.18 2.23
CA TYR A 117 -11.77 1.69 1.17
C TYR A 117 -12.36 2.87 0.38
N CYS A 118 -12.08 2.90 -0.92
CA CYS A 118 -12.54 3.95 -1.82
C CYS A 118 -12.91 3.37 -3.19
N GLN A 119 -13.96 3.93 -3.79
CA GLN A 119 -14.30 3.65 -5.17
C GLN A 119 -13.70 4.72 -6.04
N VAL A 120 -12.98 4.31 -7.08
CA VAL A 120 -12.34 5.24 -7.99
C VAL A 120 -12.80 4.99 -9.42
N SER A 121 -13.21 6.04 -10.11
CA SER A 121 -13.46 6.03 -11.55
C SER A 121 -12.59 7.08 -12.24
N HIS A 122 -12.16 6.81 -13.46
CA HIS A 122 -11.42 7.77 -14.26
C HIS A 122 -12.41 8.49 -15.20
N LYS A 123 -12.40 9.82 -15.31
CA LYS A 123 -13.36 10.56 -16.16
C LYS A 123 -13.39 10.12 -17.63
N ARG A 124 -12.24 9.71 -18.19
CA ARG A 124 -12.13 9.12 -19.54
C ARG A 124 -12.82 7.75 -19.69
N ARG A 125 -13.13 7.06 -18.59
CA ARG A 125 -13.83 5.75 -18.54
C ARG A 125 -14.84 5.76 -17.38
N PRO A 126 -15.87 6.60 -17.45
CA PRO A 126 -16.78 6.83 -16.32
C PRO A 126 -17.60 5.60 -15.94
N ASP A 127 -17.77 4.65 -16.88
CA ASP A 127 -18.49 3.40 -16.64
C ASP A 127 -17.66 2.36 -15.87
N ARG A 128 -16.34 2.61 -15.69
CA ARG A 128 -15.44 1.70 -14.98
C ARG A 128 -15.11 2.27 -13.61
N TRP A 129 -15.59 1.58 -12.58
CA TRP A 129 -15.27 1.85 -11.19
C TRP A 129 -14.35 0.77 -10.65
N TYR A 130 -13.38 1.15 -9.85
CA TYR A 130 -12.44 0.26 -9.17
C TYR A 130 -12.68 0.35 -7.67
N ASP A 131 -12.76 -0.80 -6.98
CA ASP A 131 -12.81 -0.88 -5.52
C ASP A 131 -11.39 -0.94 -4.98
N LEU A 132 -10.90 0.16 -4.43
CA LEU A 132 -9.58 0.20 -3.82
C LEU A 132 -9.70 -0.10 -2.34
N VAL A 133 -9.15 -1.24 -1.96
CA VAL A 133 -8.92 -1.60 -0.56
C VAL A 133 -7.43 -1.49 -0.29
N MET A 134 -7.03 -0.53 0.54
CA MET A 134 -5.64 -0.21 0.87
C MET A 134 -5.45 -0.28 2.40
N PRO A 135 -4.87 -1.36 2.93
CA PRO A 135 -4.49 -1.43 4.33
C PRO A 135 -3.20 -0.64 4.59
N ASP A 136 -3.20 0.25 5.59
CA ASP A 136 -1.98 0.79 6.20
C ASP A 136 -1.46 -0.22 7.22
N MET A 137 -0.58 -1.11 6.76
CA MET A 137 0.02 -2.17 7.57
C MET A 137 1.39 -1.75 8.11
N ALA A 138 1.74 -2.22 9.30
CA ALA A 138 3.09 -2.01 9.85
C ALA A 138 4.16 -2.68 8.99
N GLY A 139 5.31 -2.01 8.85
CA GLY A 139 6.44 -2.58 8.11
C GLY A 139 7.06 -3.77 8.83
N GLU A 140 7.05 -3.76 10.16
CA GLU A 140 7.56 -4.84 11.00
C GLU A 140 6.71 -6.10 10.89
N ALA A 141 5.38 -5.96 10.84
CA ALA A 141 4.48 -7.10 10.63
C ALA A 141 4.73 -7.74 9.25
N LEU A 142 4.96 -6.91 8.23
CA LEU A 142 5.34 -7.37 6.90
C LEU A 142 6.71 -8.08 6.91
N ALA A 143 7.70 -7.50 7.57
CA ALA A 143 9.02 -8.11 7.71
C ALA A 143 8.93 -9.48 8.40
N ALA A 144 8.16 -9.58 9.48
CA ALA A 144 7.92 -10.82 10.21
C ALA A 144 7.22 -11.88 9.34
N GLU A 145 6.22 -11.50 8.52
CA GLU A 145 5.57 -12.43 7.59
C GLU A 145 6.51 -12.92 6.50
N VAL A 146 7.36 -12.04 5.96
CA VAL A 146 8.33 -12.40 4.93
C VAL A 146 9.41 -13.33 5.47
N ASP A 147 9.85 -13.12 6.72
CA ASP A 147 10.85 -13.97 7.38
C ASP A 147 10.26 -15.30 7.89
N ALA A 148 9.00 -15.29 8.32
CA ALA A 148 8.26 -16.45 8.80
C ALA A 148 6.84 -16.45 8.21
N PRO A 149 6.66 -17.09 7.03
CA PRO A 149 5.36 -17.20 6.39
C PRO A 149 4.31 -17.80 7.32
N GLN A 150 3.07 -17.33 7.20
CA GLN A 150 1.92 -17.67 8.06
C GLN A 150 1.91 -17.04 9.45
N SER A 151 2.82 -16.11 9.76
CA SER A 151 2.76 -15.33 11.00
C SER A 151 1.66 -14.27 10.97
N TYR A 152 1.36 -13.71 9.78
CA TYR A 152 0.27 -12.76 9.52
C TYR A 152 -0.57 -13.22 8.33
N MET A 153 -1.56 -14.07 8.61
CA MET A 153 -2.50 -14.59 7.59
C MET A 153 -3.21 -13.49 6.79
N VAL A 154 -3.43 -12.32 7.39
CA VAL A 154 -4.02 -11.16 6.72
C VAL A 154 -3.13 -10.62 5.60
N ILE A 155 -1.82 -10.53 5.82
CA ILE A 155 -0.86 -10.03 4.83
C ILE A 155 -0.78 -11.03 3.68
N ARG A 156 -0.64 -12.32 4.01
CA ARG A 156 -0.64 -13.38 3.02
C ARG A 156 -1.90 -13.38 2.15
N GLY A 157 -3.08 -13.33 2.80
CA GLY A 157 -4.36 -13.29 2.11
C GLY A 157 -4.50 -12.04 1.22
N LEU A 158 -4.12 -10.88 1.74
CA LEU A 158 -4.12 -9.62 0.98
C LEU A 158 -3.27 -9.70 -0.28
N LEU A 159 -2.00 -10.12 -0.14
CA LEU A 159 -1.08 -10.21 -1.26
C LEU A 159 -1.53 -11.25 -2.29
N ALA A 160 -2.06 -12.39 -1.84
CA ALA A 160 -2.60 -13.42 -2.73
C ALA A 160 -3.88 -12.99 -3.48
N GLN A 161 -4.66 -12.04 -2.92
CA GLN A 161 -5.86 -11.49 -3.57
C GLN A 161 -5.61 -10.13 -4.26
N SER A 162 -4.37 -9.63 -4.26
CA SER A 162 -4.05 -8.32 -4.84
C SER A 162 -4.07 -8.38 -6.37
N GLU A 163 -4.82 -7.47 -6.97
CA GLU A 163 -4.85 -7.27 -8.44
C GLU A 163 -3.72 -6.32 -8.88
N GLY A 164 -3.11 -5.60 -7.94
CA GLY A 164 -1.93 -4.78 -8.16
C GLY A 164 -1.19 -4.49 -6.85
N VAL A 165 0.11 -4.30 -6.93
CA VAL A 165 0.96 -4.09 -5.73
C VAL A 165 1.84 -2.87 -5.93
N MET A 166 1.86 -1.97 -4.93
CA MET A 166 2.85 -0.89 -4.82
C MET A 166 3.90 -1.27 -3.78
N VAL A 167 5.15 -1.42 -4.20
CA VAL A 167 6.29 -1.71 -3.32
C VAL A 167 7.07 -0.43 -3.08
N LEU A 168 6.91 0.15 -1.89
CA LEU A 168 7.63 1.33 -1.45
C LEU A 168 9.03 0.93 -0.97
N VAL A 169 10.04 1.58 -1.56
CA VAL A 169 11.47 1.34 -1.27
C VAL A 169 12.14 2.65 -0.89
N ASP A 170 12.92 2.68 0.19
CA ASP A 170 13.60 3.90 0.61
C ASP A 170 14.79 4.20 -0.32
N ALA A 171 14.60 5.16 -1.23
CA ALA A 171 15.59 5.55 -2.22
C ALA A 171 16.79 6.25 -1.57
N SER A 172 16.57 6.97 -0.47
CA SER A 172 17.66 7.66 0.26
C SER A 172 18.64 6.64 0.84
N GLN A 173 18.15 5.55 1.41
CA GLN A 173 18.97 4.46 1.92
C GLN A 173 19.70 3.73 0.79
N ALA A 174 19.01 3.43 -0.31
CA ALA A 174 19.60 2.77 -1.47
C ALA A 174 20.73 3.61 -2.09
N ALA A 175 20.53 4.93 -2.23
CA ALA A 175 21.52 5.86 -2.78
C ALA A 175 22.78 5.97 -1.92
N MET A 176 22.66 5.81 -0.59
CA MET A 176 23.79 5.76 0.34
C MET A 176 24.53 4.41 0.32
N GLY A 177 24.10 3.46 -0.52
CA GLY A 177 24.68 2.12 -0.61
C GLY A 177 24.26 1.18 0.52
N HIS A 178 23.23 1.53 1.30
CA HIS A 178 22.70 0.64 2.32
C HIS A 178 21.99 -0.55 1.67
N VAL A 179 22.53 -1.74 1.88
CA VAL A 179 22.01 -2.99 1.31
C VAL A 179 20.61 -3.37 1.79
N HIS A 180 20.15 -2.77 2.89
CA HIS A 180 18.90 -3.10 3.55
C HIS A 180 17.68 -2.85 2.64
N ALA A 181 17.65 -1.72 1.94
CA ALA A 181 16.53 -1.36 1.05
C ALA A 181 16.39 -2.35 -0.13
N ASP A 182 17.51 -2.69 -0.79
CA ASP A 182 17.55 -3.70 -1.86
C ASP A 182 17.15 -5.08 -1.32
N PHE A 183 17.69 -5.50 -0.18
CA PHE A 183 17.47 -6.82 0.37
C PHE A 183 16.02 -7.02 0.86
N PHE A 184 15.44 -6.03 1.53
CA PHE A 184 14.05 -6.08 1.97
C PHE A 184 13.10 -6.15 0.77
N ALA A 185 13.28 -5.28 -0.23
CA ALA A 185 12.46 -5.29 -1.43
C ALA A 185 12.60 -6.60 -2.21
N PHE A 186 13.81 -7.15 -2.32
CA PHE A 186 14.07 -8.45 -2.92
C PHE A 186 13.32 -9.60 -2.21
N LYS A 187 13.39 -9.64 -0.87
CA LYS A 187 12.67 -10.64 -0.07
C LYS A 187 11.16 -10.53 -0.28
N LEU A 188 10.64 -9.31 -0.27
CA LEU A 188 9.22 -9.05 -0.45
C LEU A 188 8.72 -9.49 -1.83
N MET A 189 9.47 -9.17 -2.89
CA MET A 189 9.15 -9.60 -4.24
C MET A 189 9.28 -11.12 -4.39
N SER A 190 10.26 -11.75 -3.73
CA SER A 190 10.39 -13.21 -3.72
C SER A 190 9.19 -13.87 -3.02
N TYR A 191 8.67 -13.24 -1.96
CA TYR A 191 7.46 -13.68 -1.29
C TYR A 191 6.22 -13.57 -2.20
N LEU A 192 6.07 -12.47 -2.95
CA LEU A 192 5.01 -12.33 -3.95
C LEU A 192 5.08 -13.42 -5.05
N ASP A 193 6.28 -13.72 -5.54
CA ASP A 193 6.50 -14.80 -6.52
C ASP A 193 6.04 -16.15 -5.96
N GLN A 194 6.37 -16.45 -4.70
CA GLN A 194 5.91 -17.68 -4.03
C GLN A 194 4.39 -17.76 -3.88
N LEU A 195 3.72 -16.64 -3.59
CA LEU A 195 2.26 -16.60 -3.44
C LEU A 195 1.50 -16.80 -4.76
N SER A 196 2.14 -16.54 -5.90
CA SER A 196 1.52 -16.73 -7.21
C SER A 196 1.26 -18.20 -7.56
N GLU A 197 1.86 -19.15 -6.83
CA GLU A 197 1.82 -20.61 -7.07
C GLU A 197 2.15 -21.00 -8.53
N LEU A 198 2.88 -20.13 -9.24
CA LEU A 198 3.23 -20.32 -10.63
C LEU A 198 4.35 -21.36 -10.80
N LYS A 199 4.36 -22.03 -11.95
CA LYS A 199 5.48 -22.90 -12.34
C LYS A 199 6.76 -22.07 -12.50
N MET A 200 7.92 -22.69 -12.31
CA MET A 200 9.23 -22.03 -12.42
C MET A 200 9.46 -21.27 -13.75
N ASP A 201 8.81 -21.64 -14.84
CA ASP A 201 8.99 -20.97 -16.14
C ASP A 201 7.96 -19.85 -16.43
N THR A 202 7.00 -19.63 -15.52
CA THR A 202 5.97 -18.60 -15.69
C THR A 202 6.31 -17.40 -14.83
N LYS A 203 6.21 -16.21 -15.42
CA LYS A 203 6.34 -14.94 -14.72
C LYS A 203 5.05 -14.56 -14.01
N VAL A 204 5.16 -13.89 -12.86
CA VAL A 204 4.05 -13.26 -12.15
C VAL A 204 3.47 -12.15 -13.02
N ASP A 205 2.16 -12.24 -13.28
CA ASP A 205 1.45 -11.30 -14.14
C ASP A 205 0.86 -10.10 -13.37
N THR A 206 0.64 -10.24 -12.05
CA THR A 206 0.15 -9.16 -11.19
C THR A 206 1.03 -7.91 -11.36
N PRO A 207 0.48 -6.77 -11.79
CA PRO A 207 1.22 -5.53 -11.94
C PRO A 207 1.87 -5.07 -10.63
N VAL A 208 3.17 -4.79 -10.67
CA VAL A 208 3.93 -4.28 -9.54
C VAL A 208 4.54 -2.92 -9.85
N ALA A 209 4.14 -1.89 -9.11
CA ALA A 209 4.78 -0.59 -9.14
C ALA A 209 5.82 -0.51 -8.02
N VAL A 210 7.11 -0.45 -8.37
CA VAL A 210 8.18 -0.17 -7.43
C VAL A 210 8.30 1.34 -7.26
N VAL A 211 8.03 1.84 -6.07
CA VAL A 211 7.95 3.27 -5.75
C VAL A 211 9.13 3.64 -4.87
N LEU A 212 10.09 4.35 -5.45
CA LEU A 212 11.28 4.88 -4.79
C LEU A 212 10.86 6.09 -3.94
N CYS A 213 10.74 5.89 -2.63
CA CYS A 213 10.36 6.91 -1.65
C CYS A 213 11.54 7.78 -1.23
N LYS A 214 11.23 8.98 -0.73
CA LYS A 214 12.23 9.95 -0.24
C LYS A 214 13.24 10.32 -1.34
N SER A 215 12.77 10.39 -2.58
CA SER A 215 13.61 10.72 -3.74
C SER A 215 14.08 12.17 -3.76
N ASP A 216 13.58 13.02 -2.87
CA ASP A 216 14.10 14.37 -2.63
C ASP A 216 15.57 14.36 -2.18
N TYR A 217 16.02 13.29 -1.53
CA TYR A 217 17.43 13.09 -1.15
C TYR A 217 18.32 12.57 -2.29
N CYS A 218 17.73 12.09 -3.38
CA CYS A 218 18.46 11.47 -4.49
C CYS A 218 17.81 11.87 -5.84
N PRO A 219 18.19 13.04 -6.41
CA PRO A 219 17.61 13.52 -7.66
C PRO A 219 17.68 12.51 -8.81
N GLN A 220 18.70 11.65 -8.84
CA GLN A 220 18.85 10.60 -9.85
C GLN A 220 17.66 9.64 -9.89
N ALA A 221 17.02 9.37 -8.74
CA ALA A 221 15.83 8.54 -8.69
C ALA A 221 14.65 9.20 -9.40
N PHE A 222 14.52 10.53 -9.35
CA PHE A 222 13.49 11.26 -10.09
C PHE A 222 13.79 11.40 -11.58
N ASP A 223 15.06 11.61 -11.93
CA ASP A 223 15.48 11.82 -13.32
C ASP A 223 15.33 10.54 -14.15
N ASP A 224 15.74 9.40 -13.61
CA ASP A 224 15.60 8.08 -14.23
C ASP A 224 15.45 6.98 -13.16
N PRO A 225 14.21 6.69 -12.71
CA PRO A 225 13.92 5.67 -11.71
C PRO A 225 14.44 4.27 -12.09
N ILE A 226 14.42 3.95 -13.39
CA ILE A 226 14.84 2.65 -13.92
C ILE A 226 16.35 2.50 -13.80
N THR A 227 17.10 3.49 -14.28
CA THR A 227 18.57 3.48 -14.14
C THR A 227 18.98 3.53 -12.67
N PHE A 228 18.30 4.30 -11.83
CA PHE A 228 18.54 4.30 -10.39
C PHE A 228 18.37 2.90 -9.77
N ALA A 229 17.26 2.22 -10.06
CA ALA A 229 16.99 0.89 -9.52
C ALA A 229 18.01 -0.15 -10.01
N ARG A 230 18.33 -0.13 -11.30
CA ARG A 230 19.36 -1.00 -11.88
C ARG A 230 20.74 -0.78 -11.26
N THR A 231 21.09 0.44 -10.85
CA THR A 231 22.39 0.71 -10.22
C THR A 231 22.41 0.39 -8.73
N ASN A 232 21.36 0.76 -7.99
CA ASN A 232 21.35 0.75 -6.51
C ASN A 232 20.57 -0.42 -5.89
N LEU A 233 19.68 -1.06 -6.66
CA LEU A 233 18.77 -2.14 -6.23
C LEU A 233 18.99 -3.38 -7.11
N ASN A 234 20.25 -3.79 -7.29
CA ASN A 234 20.63 -4.82 -8.25
C ASN A 234 19.89 -6.15 -8.04
N ARG A 235 19.67 -6.58 -6.79
CA ARG A 235 19.01 -7.88 -6.52
C ARG A 235 17.53 -7.78 -6.88
N LEU A 236 16.88 -6.71 -6.44
CA LEU A 236 15.50 -6.42 -6.81
C LEU A 236 15.33 -6.36 -8.33
N TRP A 237 16.17 -5.59 -9.02
CA TRP A 237 16.15 -5.42 -10.47
C TRP A 237 16.21 -6.77 -11.20
N ASN A 238 17.20 -7.60 -10.87
CA ASN A 238 17.38 -8.91 -11.50
C ASN A 238 16.20 -9.85 -11.23
N LEU A 239 15.60 -9.79 -10.03
CA LEU A 239 14.41 -10.56 -9.70
C LEU A 239 13.19 -10.10 -10.52
N CYS A 240 12.95 -8.79 -10.63
CA CYS A 240 11.88 -8.23 -11.44
C CYS A 240 11.99 -8.67 -12.90
N GLU A 241 13.18 -8.52 -13.51
CA GLU A 241 13.44 -8.90 -14.90
C GLU A 241 13.23 -10.40 -15.15
N SER A 242 13.54 -11.25 -14.18
CA SER A 242 13.47 -12.71 -14.35
C SER A 242 12.10 -13.30 -14.00
N ARG A 243 11.42 -12.78 -12.97
CA ARG A 243 10.21 -13.41 -12.39
C ARG A 243 8.91 -12.65 -12.62
N PHE A 244 8.95 -11.38 -13.00
CA PHE A 244 7.75 -10.57 -13.15
C PHE A 244 7.56 -10.10 -14.60
N ALA A 245 6.32 -10.10 -15.06
CA ALA A 245 5.95 -9.67 -16.41
C ALA A 245 5.70 -8.16 -16.47
N ASN A 246 5.06 -7.61 -15.43
CA ASN A 246 4.56 -6.25 -15.40
C ASN A 246 5.15 -5.51 -14.19
N VAL A 247 6.33 -4.90 -14.37
CA VAL A 247 6.96 -4.06 -13.35
C VAL A 247 7.27 -2.70 -13.91
N ALA A 248 6.95 -1.65 -13.16
CA ALA A 248 7.36 -0.28 -13.46
C ALA A 248 7.99 0.38 -12.23
N PHE A 249 8.96 1.26 -12.47
CA PHE A 249 9.68 1.99 -11.43
C PHE A 249 9.26 3.46 -11.45
N PHE A 250 8.94 3.98 -10.27
CA PHE A 250 8.52 5.35 -10.05
C PHE A 250 9.34 5.96 -8.93
N ALA A 251 9.43 7.28 -8.90
CA ALA A 251 10.02 8.01 -7.79
C ALA A 251 8.98 8.92 -7.16
N THR A 252 9.00 9.00 -5.84
CA THR A 252 8.06 9.79 -5.07
C THR A 252 8.76 10.53 -3.95
N SER A 253 8.27 11.73 -3.68
CA SER A 253 8.56 12.46 -2.47
C SER A 253 7.31 13.21 -2.04
N VAL A 254 7.03 13.17 -0.74
CA VAL A 254 5.88 13.83 -0.15
C VAL A 254 6.29 15.07 0.63
N ILE A 255 7.45 15.01 1.29
CA ILE A 255 8.00 16.07 2.12
C ILE A 255 9.16 16.69 1.36
N GLY A 256 9.08 17.98 1.05
CA GLY A 256 10.11 18.65 0.26
C GLY A 256 11.33 19.10 1.07
N ALA A 257 11.20 19.18 2.39
CA ALA A 257 12.32 19.40 3.30
C ALA A 257 12.02 18.89 4.72
N ILE A 258 13.06 18.34 5.35
CA ILE A 258 13.04 17.88 6.73
C ILE A 258 14.02 18.72 7.55
N GLY A 259 13.57 19.18 8.72
CA GLY A 259 14.41 19.72 9.79
C GLY A 259 14.55 18.71 10.92
N PHE A 260 15.36 19.04 11.92
CA PHE A 260 15.52 18.22 13.12
C PHE A 260 15.16 19.07 14.34
N GLY A 261 14.39 18.49 15.25
CA GLY A 261 14.02 19.08 16.53
C GLY A 261 14.22 18.08 17.66
N THR A 262 13.82 18.45 18.86
CA THR A 262 13.75 17.54 20.01
C THR A 262 12.29 17.31 20.42
N ASP A 263 11.97 16.09 20.86
CA ASP A 263 10.69 15.78 21.48
C ASP A 263 10.70 16.10 23.00
N GLY A 264 9.62 15.74 23.71
CA GLY A 264 9.49 15.97 25.15
C GLY A 264 10.49 15.18 26.02
N GLU A 265 11.24 14.25 25.42
CA GLU A 265 12.26 13.41 26.08
C GLU A 265 13.68 13.75 25.56
N ASP A 266 13.86 14.89 24.90
CA ASP A 266 15.11 15.35 24.27
C ASP A 266 15.65 14.42 23.15
N ASN A 267 14.82 13.52 22.60
CA ASN A 267 15.21 12.71 21.45
C ASN A 267 15.23 13.57 20.18
N ILE A 268 16.23 13.39 19.32
CA ILE A 268 16.26 14.06 18.02
C ILE A 268 15.20 13.44 17.10
N VAL A 269 14.21 14.24 16.71
CA VAL A 269 13.11 13.82 15.83
C VAL A 269 13.11 14.60 14.52
N PRO A 270 12.79 13.95 13.39
CA PRO A 270 12.64 14.63 12.12
C PRO A 270 11.33 15.45 12.11
N VAL A 271 11.39 16.66 11.56
CA VAL A 271 10.29 17.62 11.51
C VAL A 271 10.03 17.98 10.04
N PRO A 272 8.85 17.63 9.48
CA PRO A 272 8.51 18.05 8.12
C PRO A 272 8.36 19.57 8.07
N LEU A 273 9.17 20.25 7.26
CA LEU A 273 9.16 21.71 7.16
C LEU A 273 8.12 22.21 6.16
N HIS A 274 7.93 21.48 5.06
CA HIS A 274 6.85 21.71 4.10
C HIS A 274 6.53 20.44 3.30
N SER A 275 5.29 20.34 2.83
CA SER A 275 4.87 19.30 1.91
C SER A 275 5.05 19.72 0.45
N ALA A 276 5.50 18.79 -0.38
CA ALA A 276 5.70 18.98 -1.81
C ALA A 276 5.45 17.63 -2.53
N PRO A 277 4.21 17.12 -2.55
CA PRO A 277 3.92 15.82 -3.13
C PRO A 277 4.25 15.79 -4.63
N ARG A 278 5.11 14.86 -5.02
CA ARG A 278 5.54 14.61 -6.40
C ARG A 278 5.63 13.10 -6.61
N GLY A 279 5.09 12.58 -7.71
CA GLY A 279 5.20 11.15 -8.02
C GLY A 279 4.31 10.24 -7.15
N VAL A 280 3.24 10.77 -6.55
CA VAL A 280 2.35 10.01 -5.65
C VAL A 280 1.22 9.32 -6.42
N LEU A 281 0.73 9.94 -7.50
CA LEU A 281 -0.45 9.45 -8.21
C LEU A 281 -0.07 8.49 -9.33
N GLU A 282 1.02 8.78 -10.02
CA GLU A 282 1.51 8.10 -11.22
C GLU A 282 1.66 6.57 -11.06
N PRO A 283 2.20 6.03 -9.95
CA PRO A 283 2.26 4.58 -9.76
C PRO A 283 0.87 3.94 -9.70
N PHE A 284 -0.07 4.63 -9.07
CA PHE A 284 -1.45 4.19 -8.94
C PHE A 284 -2.18 4.26 -10.29
N GLU A 285 -2.00 5.32 -11.08
CA GLU A 285 -2.56 5.41 -12.43
C GLU A 285 -2.09 4.27 -13.34
N TRP A 286 -0.79 3.94 -13.25
CA TRP A 286 -0.20 2.87 -14.01
C TRP A 286 -0.80 1.50 -13.66
N LEU A 287 -0.99 1.22 -12.36
CA LEU A 287 -1.67 -0.01 -11.91
C LEU A 287 -3.10 -0.08 -12.45
N LEU A 288 -3.87 1.01 -12.36
CA LEU A 288 -5.23 1.04 -12.88
C LEU A 288 -5.32 0.89 -14.40
N ALA A 289 -4.31 1.35 -15.13
CA ALA A 289 -4.26 1.22 -16.59
C ALA A 289 -3.92 -0.21 -17.04
N GLY A 290 -3.14 -0.93 -16.22
CA GLY A 290 -2.79 -2.34 -16.45
C GLY A 290 -3.90 -3.33 -16.10
N MET A 291 -4.86 -2.93 -15.27
CA MET A 291 -6.06 -3.70 -14.90
C MET A 291 -7.24 -3.43 -15.84
#